data_AF-A0A6N7PAG7-F1
#
_entry.id   AF-A0A6N7PAG7-F1
#
_cell.length_a   1.000
_cell.length_b   1.000
_cell.length_c   1.000
_cell.angle_alpha   90.00
_cell.angle_beta   90.00
_cell.angle_gamma   90.00
#
_symmetry.space_group_name_H-M   'P 1'
#
loop_
_entity.id
_entity.type
_entity.pdbx_description
1 polymer ?
#
loop_
_entity_poly.entity_id
_entity_poly.type
_entity_poly.pdbx_seq_one_letter_code
_entity_poly.pdbx_strand_id
1 'polypeptide(L)'
;MLQRSTLKFLKDLRLNNNKAWFDDNKANYQQAKEDFESLVQQIIDGLARVDPGIEGLQVKDCVFRIYKDVRFSKDKTPYKANMGASFARGGKKSPYAGYYFHLEPGGNSFAAGGLWMPEGPVIKKIRQEIDYNFAEFQQIVGQKEFIRVFGKVNGDSLKTAPQGYHEDNPAIAYIKLKSFIVSNHVTDESATQPTLVREILRTFAVMQPFINFLNSAQVE
;
A
#
# COMPACT_ATOMS: atom_id res chain seq x y z
N MET A 1 3.66 -17.97 -4.34
CA MET A 1 4.88 -17.58 -3.60
C MET A 1 5.80 -16.85 -4.55
N LEU A 2 6.73 -16.05 -4.04
CA LEU A 2 7.80 -15.49 -4.85
C LEU A 2 9.02 -16.43 -4.87
N GLN A 3 9.74 -16.45 -5.97
CA GLN A 3 11.00 -17.16 -6.10
C GLN A 3 12.10 -16.47 -5.28
N ARG A 4 13.01 -17.26 -4.70
CA ARG A 4 14.19 -16.72 -3.99
C ARG A 4 15.08 -15.88 -4.91
N SER A 5 15.10 -16.20 -6.21
CA SER A 5 15.82 -15.43 -7.24
C SER A 5 15.30 -13.99 -7.37
N THR A 6 14.00 -13.75 -7.17
CA THR A 6 13.39 -12.41 -7.18
C THR A 6 13.95 -11.54 -6.05
N LEU A 7 13.98 -12.07 -4.81
CA LEU A 7 14.60 -11.37 -3.68
C LEU A 7 16.10 -11.19 -3.87
N LYS A 8 16.81 -12.20 -4.40
CA LYS A 8 18.24 -12.09 -4.70
C LYS A 8 18.52 -10.98 -5.72
N PHE A 9 17.77 -10.91 -6.81
CA PHE A 9 17.92 -9.85 -7.81
C PHE A 9 17.78 -8.47 -7.17
N LEU A 10 16.77 -8.25 -6.33
CA LEU A 10 16.58 -6.96 -5.65
C LEU A 10 17.72 -6.64 -4.66
N LYS A 11 18.27 -7.65 -3.96
CA LYS A 11 19.47 -7.48 -3.11
C LYS A 11 20.68 -7.07 -3.93
N ASP A 12 20.94 -7.78 -5.03
CA ASP A 12 22.09 -7.51 -5.90
C ASP A 12 21.96 -6.14 -6.59
N LEU A 13 20.75 -5.79 -7.03
CA LEU A 13 20.44 -4.48 -7.62
C LEU A 13 20.72 -3.34 -6.63
N ARG A 14 20.39 -3.51 -5.34
CA ARG A 14 20.68 -2.51 -4.31
C ARG A 14 22.17 -2.22 -4.20
N LEU A 15 23.01 -3.25 -4.31
CA LEU A 15 24.47 -3.15 -4.22
C LEU A 15 25.10 -2.59 -5.50
N ASN A 16 24.46 -2.80 -6.65
CA ASN A 16 25.00 -2.49 -7.97
C ASN A 16 24.08 -1.57 -8.79
N ASN A 17 23.47 -0.57 -8.17
CA ASN A 17 22.40 0.23 -8.77
C ASN A 17 22.93 1.24 -9.82
N ASN A 18 23.32 0.73 -10.98
CA ASN A 18 23.78 1.49 -12.14
C ASN A 18 23.32 0.81 -13.44
N LYS A 19 23.32 1.57 -14.54
CA LYS A 19 22.77 1.12 -15.82
C LYS A 19 23.52 -0.08 -16.41
N ALA A 20 24.86 -0.06 -16.36
CA ALA A 20 25.68 -1.13 -16.94
C ALA A 20 25.37 -2.48 -16.29
N TRP A 21 25.39 -2.53 -14.95
CA TRP A 21 25.04 -3.76 -14.23
C TRP A 21 23.61 -4.22 -14.51
N PHE A 22 22.65 -3.29 -14.57
CA PHE A 22 21.26 -3.62 -14.86
C PHE A 22 21.07 -4.20 -16.28
N ASP A 23 21.78 -3.66 -17.27
CA ASP A 23 21.74 -4.15 -18.64
C ASP A 23 22.30 -5.58 -18.72
N ASP A 24 23.42 -5.86 -18.04
CA ASP A 24 24.00 -7.20 -17.96
C ASP A 24 23.09 -8.20 -17.20
N ASN A 25 22.26 -7.69 -16.29
CA ASN A 25 21.35 -8.49 -15.47
C ASN A 25 19.88 -8.41 -15.93
N LYS A 26 19.65 -7.96 -17.18
CA LYS A 26 18.30 -7.71 -17.70
C LYS A 26 17.42 -8.96 -17.69
N ALA A 27 18.01 -10.14 -17.96
CA ALA A 27 17.30 -11.41 -17.91
C ALA A 27 16.79 -11.73 -16.49
N ASN A 28 17.62 -11.50 -15.47
CA ASN A 28 17.25 -11.69 -14.06
C ASN A 28 16.12 -10.74 -13.65
N TYR A 29 16.17 -9.48 -14.10
CA TYR A 29 15.07 -8.53 -13.91
C TYR A 29 13.77 -9.02 -14.55
N GLN A 30 13.82 -9.53 -15.78
CA GLN A 30 12.63 -10.00 -16.49
C GLN A 30 11.97 -11.18 -15.77
N GLN A 31 12.76 -12.14 -15.29
CA GLN A 31 12.27 -13.25 -14.48
C GLN A 31 11.65 -12.77 -13.16
N ALA A 32 12.33 -11.87 -12.44
CA ALA A 32 11.82 -11.28 -11.20
C ALA A 32 10.51 -10.50 -11.43
N LYS A 33 10.40 -9.80 -12.56
CA LYS A 33 9.19 -9.07 -12.96
C LYS A 33 8.03 -10.03 -13.23
N GLU A 34 8.25 -11.09 -14.00
CA GLU A 34 7.22 -12.09 -14.32
C GLU A 34 6.71 -12.81 -13.07
N ASP A 35 7.62 -13.19 -12.17
CA ASP A 35 7.29 -13.80 -10.88
C ASP A 35 6.43 -12.86 -10.01
N PHE A 36 6.82 -11.57 -9.92
CA PHE A 36 6.03 -10.58 -9.21
C PHE A 36 4.67 -10.31 -9.86
N GLU A 37 4.60 -10.22 -11.19
CA GLU A 37 3.35 -10.05 -11.93
C GLU A 37 2.40 -11.25 -11.76
N SER A 38 2.94 -12.47 -11.69
CA SER A 38 2.17 -13.68 -11.37
C SER A 38 1.59 -13.63 -9.94
N LEU A 39 2.37 -13.16 -8.96
CA LEU A 39 1.86 -12.93 -7.61
C LEU A 39 0.73 -11.90 -7.61
N VAL A 40 0.91 -10.78 -8.32
CA VAL A 40 -0.06 -9.70 -8.42
C VAL A 40 -1.37 -10.18 -9.05
N GLN A 41 -1.32 -11.02 -10.09
CA GLN A 41 -2.52 -11.63 -10.67
C GLN A 41 -3.29 -12.46 -9.63
N GLN A 42 -2.59 -13.32 -8.87
CA GLN A 42 -3.23 -14.14 -7.84
C GLN A 42 -3.85 -13.29 -6.72
N ILE A 43 -3.24 -12.16 -6.39
CA ILE A 43 -3.81 -11.20 -5.43
C ILE A 43 -5.06 -10.54 -6.01
N ILE A 44 -5.06 -10.10 -7.28
CA ILE A 44 -6.24 -9.53 -7.94
C ILE A 44 -7.40 -10.52 -7.91
N ASP A 45 -7.16 -11.77 -8.33
CA ASP A 45 -8.20 -12.81 -8.42
C ASP A 45 -8.84 -13.12 -7.06
N GLY A 46 -8.03 -13.11 -6.00
CA GLY A 46 -8.48 -13.32 -4.63
C GLY A 46 -9.16 -12.09 -4.02
N LEU A 47 -8.60 -10.90 -4.26
CA LEU A 47 -9.06 -9.64 -3.68
C LEU A 47 -10.40 -9.21 -4.27
N ALA A 48 -10.66 -9.47 -5.55
CA ALA A 48 -11.96 -9.19 -6.16
C ALA A 48 -13.14 -9.92 -5.49
N ARG A 49 -12.87 -11.04 -4.80
CA ARG A 49 -13.88 -11.77 -4.01
C ARG A 49 -14.13 -11.16 -2.63
N VAL A 50 -13.15 -10.42 -2.12
CA VAL A 50 -13.22 -9.71 -0.84
C VAL A 50 -13.86 -8.35 -1.08
N ASP A 51 -13.35 -7.60 -2.05
CA ASP A 51 -13.72 -6.22 -2.37
C ASP A 51 -14.13 -6.10 -3.85
N PRO A 52 -15.45 -6.07 -4.15
CA PRO A 52 -15.95 -5.89 -5.51
C PRO A 52 -15.50 -4.60 -6.18
N GLY A 53 -15.07 -3.57 -5.43
CA GLY A 53 -14.54 -2.33 -5.99
C GLY A 53 -13.21 -2.50 -6.76
N ILE A 54 -12.59 -3.66 -6.64
CA ILE A 54 -11.34 -4.06 -7.30
C ILE A 54 -11.59 -4.87 -8.58
N GLU A 55 -12.84 -5.21 -8.89
CA GLU A 55 -13.19 -5.98 -10.09
C GLU A 55 -12.68 -5.29 -11.37
N GLY A 56 -12.20 -6.11 -12.31
CA GLY A 56 -11.71 -5.65 -13.61
C GLY A 56 -10.26 -5.13 -13.63
N LEU A 57 -9.59 -4.99 -12.47
CA LEU A 57 -8.17 -4.62 -12.46
C LEU A 57 -7.32 -5.62 -13.23
N GLN A 58 -6.39 -5.10 -14.03
CA GLN A 58 -5.36 -5.90 -14.69
C GLN A 58 -4.02 -5.65 -14.00
N VAL A 59 -3.10 -6.62 -14.09
CA VAL A 59 -1.74 -6.50 -13.51
C VAL A 59 -1.03 -5.21 -13.95
N LYS A 60 -1.16 -4.84 -15.23
CA LYS A 60 -0.57 -3.61 -15.80
C LYS A 60 -1.09 -2.33 -15.14
N ASP A 61 -2.28 -2.37 -14.56
CA ASP A 61 -2.89 -1.23 -13.87
C ASP A 61 -2.36 -1.13 -12.43
N CYS A 62 -1.88 -2.22 -11.85
CA CYS A 62 -1.45 -2.30 -10.45
C CYS A 62 0.07 -2.12 -10.26
N VAL A 63 0.89 -2.74 -11.11
CA VAL A 63 2.36 -2.81 -10.92
C VAL A 63 3.04 -1.47 -11.22
N PHE A 64 3.99 -1.08 -10.37
CA PHE A 64 4.85 0.09 -10.58
C PHE A 64 6.10 -0.26 -11.37
N ARG A 65 6.59 0.70 -12.18
CA ARG A 65 7.88 0.58 -12.87
C ARG A 65 9.05 0.52 -11.87
N ILE A 66 10.08 -0.23 -12.21
CA ILE A 66 11.33 -0.33 -11.44
C ILE A 66 12.17 0.95 -11.52
N TYR A 67 12.05 1.73 -12.59
CA TYR A 67 12.83 2.95 -12.77
C TYR A 67 12.43 4.04 -11.75
N LYS A 68 13.42 4.74 -11.21
CA LYS A 68 13.25 5.87 -10.29
C LYS A 68 13.15 7.18 -11.07
N ASP A 69 12.34 8.13 -10.57
CA ASP A 69 12.47 9.53 -10.98
C ASP A 69 13.46 10.21 -10.05
N VAL A 70 14.62 10.59 -10.58
CA VAL A 70 15.74 11.13 -9.80
C VAL A 70 15.94 12.63 -9.98
N ARG A 71 15.08 13.31 -10.75
CA ARG A 71 15.25 14.75 -11.07
C ARG A 71 15.42 15.59 -9.82
N PHE A 72 14.56 15.35 -8.82
CA PHE A 72 14.55 16.10 -7.55
C PHE A 72 15.10 15.30 -6.35
N SER A 73 15.51 14.04 -6.54
CA SER A 73 16.01 13.21 -5.44
C SER A 73 17.48 13.52 -5.14
N LYS A 74 17.86 13.52 -3.86
CA LYS A 74 19.29 13.53 -3.46
C LYS A 74 19.98 12.22 -3.83
N ASP A 75 19.26 11.11 -3.73
CA ASP A 75 19.73 9.80 -4.17
C ASP A 75 19.46 9.61 -5.67
N LYS A 76 20.55 9.55 -6.43
CA LYS A 76 20.55 9.50 -7.91
C LYS A 76 20.56 8.08 -8.47
N THR A 77 20.38 7.03 -7.67
CA THR A 77 20.31 5.66 -8.20
C THR A 77 19.16 5.50 -9.21
N PRO A 78 19.40 4.94 -10.40
CA PRO A 78 18.41 4.88 -11.49
C PRO A 78 17.24 3.92 -11.25
N TYR A 79 17.40 2.90 -10.40
CA TYR A 79 16.40 1.86 -10.17
C TYR A 79 15.94 1.81 -8.72
N LYS A 80 14.72 1.30 -8.51
CA LYS A 80 14.22 0.92 -7.19
C LYS A 80 14.72 -0.48 -6.86
N ALA A 81 15.21 -0.66 -5.63
CA ALA A 81 15.57 -1.98 -5.10
C ALA A 81 14.35 -2.73 -4.51
N ASN A 82 13.15 -2.39 -4.98
CA ASN A 82 11.90 -3.00 -4.58
C ASN A 82 10.94 -3.13 -5.78
N MET A 83 9.93 -3.96 -5.60
CA MET A 83 8.77 -4.05 -6.49
C MET A 83 7.52 -3.74 -5.70
N GLY A 84 6.59 -3.01 -6.31
CA GLY A 84 5.35 -2.62 -5.67
C GLY A 84 4.15 -2.77 -6.59
N ALA A 85 3.00 -3.03 -6.00
CA ALA A 85 1.70 -3.04 -6.68
C ALA A 85 0.64 -2.35 -5.82
N SER A 86 -0.14 -1.46 -6.43
CA SER A 86 -1.31 -0.83 -5.81
C SER A 86 -2.59 -1.40 -6.41
N PHE A 87 -3.55 -1.72 -5.55
CA PHE A 87 -4.85 -2.29 -5.90
C PHE A 87 -5.92 -1.32 -5.40
N ALA A 88 -6.41 -0.48 -6.31
CA ALA A 88 -7.47 0.49 -6.03
C ALA A 88 -8.40 0.54 -7.23
N ARG A 89 -9.66 0.95 -7.05
CA ARG A 89 -10.60 1.18 -8.15
C ARG A 89 -9.97 2.11 -9.19
N GLY A 90 -9.80 1.65 -10.43
CA GLY A 90 -9.12 2.44 -11.48
C GLY A 90 -7.58 2.34 -11.50
N GLY A 91 -6.99 1.44 -10.70
CA GLY A 91 -5.58 1.09 -10.71
C GLY A 91 -4.67 2.04 -9.93
N LYS A 92 -3.35 1.90 -10.11
CA LYS A 92 -2.32 2.62 -9.31
C LYS A 92 -2.32 4.15 -9.41
N LYS A 93 -3.09 4.73 -10.33
CA LYS A 93 -3.26 6.19 -10.49
C LYS A 93 -4.56 6.70 -9.86
N SER A 94 -5.32 5.81 -9.23
CA SER A 94 -6.57 6.13 -8.59
C SER A 94 -6.40 7.14 -7.45
N PRO A 95 -7.33 8.09 -7.28
CA PRO A 95 -7.39 8.94 -6.09
C PRO A 95 -8.02 8.23 -4.89
N TYR A 96 -8.64 7.06 -5.10
CA TYR A 96 -9.32 6.32 -4.05
C TYR A 96 -8.33 5.59 -3.14
N ALA A 97 -8.78 5.34 -1.90
CA ALA A 97 -8.07 4.45 -0.99
C ALA A 97 -8.04 3.05 -1.58
N GLY A 98 -6.96 2.33 -1.31
CA GLY A 98 -6.78 0.97 -1.81
C GLY A 98 -5.75 0.20 -1.01
N TYR A 99 -5.38 -0.95 -1.57
CA TYR A 99 -4.41 -1.88 -1.00
C TYR A 99 -3.06 -1.72 -1.70
N TYR A 100 -1.99 -2.13 -1.04
CA TYR A 100 -0.64 -2.04 -1.57
C TYR A 100 0.18 -3.23 -1.09
N PHE A 101 0.97 -3.81 -1.99
CA PHE A 101 1.99 -4.78 -1.62
C PHE A 101 3.37 -4.25 -2.02
N HIS A 102 4.31 -4.32 -1.08
CA HIS A 102 5.70 -3.93 -1.23
C HIS A 102 6.60 -5.14 -1.05
N LEU A 103 7.40 -5.44 -2.07
CA LEU A 103 8.44 -6.44 -2.01
C LEU A 103 9.81 -5.74 -1.98
N GLU A 104 10.44 -5.76 -0.81
CA GLU A 104 11.80 -5.29 -0.61
C GLU A 104 12.57 -6.26 0.31
N PRO A 105 13.76 -6.74 -0.09
CA PRO A 105 14.51 -7.68 0.70
C PRO A 105 15.16 -7.08 1.95
N GLY A 106 15.50 -7.95 2.90
CA GLY A 106 16.10 -7.55 4.18
C GLY A 106 15.05 -7.23 5.24
N GLY A 107 13.86 -7.81 5.12
CA GLY A 107 12.76 -7.54 6.04
C GLY A 107 12.15 -6.15 5.84
N ASN A 108 12.09 -5.66 4.60
CA ASN A 108 11.46 -4.38 4.27
C ASN A 108 10.14 -4.56 3.50
N SER A 109 9.67 -5.79 3.30
CA SER A 109 8.42 -6.08 2.61
C SER A 109 7.22 -5.85 3.53
N PHE A 110 6.10 -5.43 2.96
CA PHE A 110 4.86 -5.20 3.71
C PHE A 110 3.62 -5.22 2.81
N ALA A 111 2.48 -5.56 3.41
CA ALA A 111 1.15 -5.31 2.87
C ALA A 111 0.59 -4.07 3.57
N ALA A 112 0.11 -3.08 2.81
CA ALA A 112 -0.45 -1.84 3.34
C ALA A 112 -1.81 -1.54 2.70
N GLY A 113 -2.53 -0.59 3.28
CA GLY A 113 -3.78 -0.08 2.73
C GLY A 113 -4.17 1.26 3.30
N GLY A 114 -5.11 1.92 2.60
CA GLY A 114 -5.63 3.24 2.95
C GLY A 114 -5.27 4.30 1.92
N LEU A 115 -5.08 5.54 2.37
CA LEU A 115 -4.92 6.71 1.51
C LEU A 115 -3.66 7.50 1.88
N TRP A 116 -2.67 7.47 0.99
CA TRP A 116 -1.38 8.13 1.15
C TRP A 116 -1.39 9.51 0.49
N MET A 117 -1.12 10.54 1.28
CA MET A 117 -1.04 11.95 0.87
C MET A 117 -2.13 12.39 -0.13
N PRO A 118 -3.43 12.25 0.23
CA PRO A 118 -4.51 12.72 -0.63
C PRO A 118 -4.46 14.22 -0.88
N GLU A 119 -5.03 14.65 -2.01
CA GLU A 119 -5.16 16.06 -2.34
C GLU A 119 -6.07 16.82 -1.35
N GLY A 120 -5.92 18.15 -1.32
CA GLY A 120 -6.62 19.04 -0.39
C GLY A 120 -8.14 18.85 -0.32
N PRO A 121 -8.87 18.73 -1.44
CA PRO A 121 -10.31 18.48 -1.42
C PRO A 121 -10.66 17.10 -0.83
N VAL A 122 -9.90 16.07 -1.19
CA VAL A 122 -10.13 14.68 -0.74
C VAL A 122 -9.91 14.59 0.77
N ILE A 123 -8.79 15.11 1.28
CA ILE A 123 -8.50 15.04 2.73
C ILE A 123 -9.53 15.78 3.57
N LYS A 124 -10.11 16.87 3.05
CA LYS A 124 -11.20 17.59 3.74
C LYS A 124 -12.45 16.72 3.85
N LYS A 125 -12.83 16.03 2.78
CA LYS A 125 -13.96 15.08 2.80
C LYS A 125 -13.74 13.94 3.80
N ILE A 126 -12.54 13.33 3.80
CA ILE A 126 -12.19 12.28 4.78
C ILE A 126 -12.32 12.79 6.22
N ARG A 127 -11.79 13.97 6.52
CA ARG A 127 -11.86 14.55 7.87
C ARG A 127 -13.30 14.81 8.31
N GLN A 128 -14.12 15.31 7.38
CA GLN A 128 -15.54 15.55 7.64
C GLN A 128 -16.28 14.22 7.91
N GLU A 129 -15.99 13.19 7.13
CA GLU A 129 -16.57 11.86 7.32
C GLU A 129 -16.17 11.26 8.67
N ILE A 130 -14.89 11.36 9.06
CA ILE A 130 -14.41 10.90 10.36
C ILE A 130 -15.07 11.66 11.51
N ASP A 131 -15.28 12.97 11.36
CA ASP A 131 -15.91 13.80 12.38
C ASP A 131 -17.38 13.43 12.60
N TYR A 132 -18.15 13.36 11.51
CA TYR A 132 -19.58 13.03 11.58
C TYR A 132 -19.87 11.56 11.91
N ASN A 133 -19.04 10.65 11.42
CA ASN A 133 -19.21 9.20 11.58
C ASN A 133 -18.13 8.60 12.49
N PHE A 134 -17.69 9.34 13.52
CA PHE A 134 -16.59 8.91 14.38
C PHE A 134 -16.86 7.59 15.09
N ALA A 135 -18.11 7.33 15.51
CA ALA A 135 -18.47 6.07 16.16
C ALA A 135 -18.24 4.86 15.24
N GLU A 136 -18.62 4.95 13.97
CA GLU A 136 -18.38 3.91 12.96
C GLU A 136 -16.87 3.75 12.69
N PHE A 137 -16.16 4.86 12.49
CA PHE A 137 -14.73 4.83 12.28
C PHE A 137 -14.00 4.16 13.46
N GLN A 138 -14.38 4.51 14.70
CA GLN A 138 -13.83 3.94 15.92
C GLN A 138 -14.17 2.44 16.04
N GLN A 139 -15.36 2.01 15.64
CA GLN A 139 -15.71 0.59 15.60
C GLN A 139 -14.80 -0.18 14.64
N ILE A 140 -14.49 0.39 13.47
CA ILE A 140 -13.60 -0.23 12.47
C ILE A 140 -12.17 -0.33 13.01
N VAL A 141 -11.57 0.79 13.41
CA VAL A 141 -10.15 0.80 13.84
C VAL A 141 -9.95 0.21 15.23
N GLY A 142 -11.02 0.05 16.00
CA GLY A 142 -11.05 -0.56 17.33
C GLY A 142 -11.27 -2.08 17.32
N GLN A 143 -11.51 -2.71 16.17
CA GLN A 143 -11.68 -4.17 16.11
C GLN A 143 -10.42 -4.88 16.62
N LYS A 144 -10.59 -5.94 17.41
CA LYS A 144 -9.46 -6.72 17.97
C LYS A 144 -8.48 -7.17 16.90
N GLU A 145 -9.01 -7.63 15.77
CA GLU A 145 -8.20 -8.10 14.66
C GLU A 145 -7.47 -6.95 13.94
N PHE A 146 -8.12 -5.81 13.76
CA PHE A 146 -7.50 -4.61 13.20
C PHE A 146 -6.30 -4.16 14.05
N ILE A 147 -6.48 -4.06 15.37
CA ILE A 147 -5.42 -3.70 16.31
C ILE A 147 -4.31 -4.76 16.31
N ARG A 148 -4.66 -6.05 16.27
CA ARG A 148 -3.68 -7.14 16.25
C ARG A 148 -2.78 -7.09 15.02
N VAL A 149 -3.33 -6.77 13.86
CA VAL A 149 -2.59 -6.77 12.59
C VAL A 149 -1.88 -5.44 12.33
N PHE A 150 -2.48 -4.30 12.68
CA PHE A 150 -1.97 -2.97 12.30
C PHE A 150 -1.54 -2.10 13.49
N GLY A 151 -1.96 -2.43 14.70
CA GLY A 151 -1.83 -1.59 15.89
C GLY A 151 -2.79 -0.39 15.84
N LYS A 152 -2.53 0.55 14.94
CA LYS A 152 -3.29 1.79 14.75
C LYS A 152 -3.19 2.32 13.32
N VAL A 153 -4.06 3.27 12.98
CA VAL A 153 -3.89 4.08 11.77
C VAL A 153 -2.63 4.96 11.93
N ASN A 154 -1.78 4.97 10.91
CA ASN A 154 -0.53 5.72 10.85
C ASN A 154 -0.61 6.82 9.78
N GLY A 155 0.28 7.81 9.93
CA GLY A 155 0.43 8.94 9.02
C GLY A 155 1.06 10.13 9.76
N ASP A 156 1.69 11.02 9.01
CA ASP A 156 2.17 12.29 9.59
C ASP A 156 0.98 13.12 10.07
N SER A 157 1.11 13.76 11.23
CA SER A 157 0.06 14.62 11.78
C SER A 157 0.39 16.10 11.63
N LEU A 158 -0.66 16.92 11.52
CA LEU A 158 -0.60 18.36 11.74
C LEU A 158 -0.30 18.64 13.22
N LYS A 159 0.43 19.73 13.49
CA LYS A 159 0.71 20.17 14.87
C LYS A 159 -0.55 20.70 15.56
N THR A 160 -1.38 21.43 14.82
CA THR A 160 -2.61 22.06 15.30
C THR A 160 -3.83 21.48 14.59
N ALA A 161 -5.01 21.66 15.18
CA ALA A 161 -6.27 21.32 14.54
C ALA A 161 -6.37 22.01 13.15
N PRO A 162 -6.80 21.29 12.11
CA PRO A 162 -7.07 21.92 10.82
C PRO A 162 -8.25 22.89 10.94
N GLN A 163 -8.33 23.85 10.01
CA GLN A 163 -9.42 24.84 9.98
C GLN A 163 -10.79 24.16 10.00
N GLY A 164 -11.68 24.63 10.87
CA GLY A 164 -13.04 24.10 11.03
C GLY A 164 -13.19 23.06 12.15
N TYR A 165 -12.11 22.67 12.82
CA TYR A 165 -12.14 21.70 13.91
C TYR A 165 -11.54 22.29 15.19
N HIS A 166 -12.12 21.92 16.34
CA HIS A 166 -11.61 22.28 17.65
C HIS A 166 -10.70 21.17 18.22
N GLU A 167 -9.79 21.57 19.11
CA GLU A 167 -8.84 20.66 19.76
C GLU A 167 -9.49 19.66 20.74
N ASP A 168 -10.71 19.95 21.20
CA ASP A 168 -11.51 19.07 22.06
C ASP A 168 -12.37 18.07 21.28
N ASN A 169 -12.32 18.08 19.94
CA ASN A 169 -13.02 17.13 19.11
C ASN A 169 -12.56 15.69 19.43
N PRO A 170 -13.46 14.73 19.69
CA PRO A 170 -13.08 13.37 20.08
C PRO A 170 -12.28 12.61 19.00
N ALA A 171 -12.46 12.97 17.73
CA ALA A 171 -11.75 12.39 16.59
C ALA A 171 -10.47 13.16 16.21
N ILE A 172 -10.06 14.19 16.97
CA ILE A 172 -9.03 15.14 16.56
C ILE A 172 -7.69 14.47 16.22
N ALA A 173 -7.35 13.37 16.89
CA ALA A 173 -6.13 12.62 16.64
C ALA A 173 -6.07 12.08 15.20
N TYR A 174 -7.22 11.65 14.66
CA TYR A 174 -7.36 11.17 13.28
C TYR A 174 -7.54 12.34 12.30
N ILE A 175 -8.31 13.36 12.68
CA ILE A 175 -8.52 14.56 11.84
C ILE A 175 -7.19 15.26 11.53
N LYS A 176 -6.24 15.27 12.48
CA LYS A 176 -4.90 15.84 12.27
C LYS A 176 -4.03 15.06 11.28
N LEU A 177 -4.35 13.81 10.94
CA LEU A 177 -3.56 13.01 10.02
C LEU A 177 -3.53 13.66 8.62
N LYS A 178 -2.38 13.49 7.95
CA LYS A 178 -2.13 13.86 6.55
C LYS A 178 -2.24 12.66 5.61
N SER A 179 -2.29 11.46 6.16
CA SER A 179 -2.45 10.19 5.46
C SER A 179 -3.11 9.21 6.41
N PHE A 180 -3.89 8.29 5.86
CA PHE A 180 -4.65 7.31 6.63
C PHE A 180 -4.19 5.95 6.17
N ILE A 181 -3.12 5.43 6.76
CA ILE A 181 -2.50 4.18 6.32
C ILE A 181 -2.38 3.16 7.43
N VAL A 182 -2.50 1.89 7.06
CA VAL A 182 -2.17 0.74 7.89
C VAL A 182 -1.24 -0.19 7.14
N SER A 183 -0.39 -0.91 7.85
CA SER A 183 0.54 -1.85 7.25
C SER A 183 0.80 -3.05 8.15
N ASN A 184 1.11 -4.18 7.53
CA ASN A 184 1.55 -5.40 8.16
C ASN A 184 2.85 -5.86 7.48
N HIS A 185 3.83 -6.22 8.30
CA HIS A 185 5.15 -6.62 7.84
C HIS A 185 5.14 -8.00 7.18
N VAL A 186 5.98 -8.18 6.16
CA VAL A 186 6.23 -9.46 5.50
C VAL A 186 7.72 -9.75 5.54
N THR A 187 8.11 -10.88 6.13
CA THR A 187 9.51 -11.29 6.18
C THR A 187 9.99 -11.84 4.83
N ASP A 188 11.30 -11.80 4.58
CA ASP A 188 11.91 -12.45 3.40
C ASP A 188 11.53 -13.94 3.32
N GLU A 189 11.44 -14.61 4.48
CA GLU A 189 11.04 -16.02 4.55
C GLU A 189 9.59 -16.21 4.10
N SER A 190 8.64 -15.50 4.73
CA SER A 190 7.22 -15.52 4.39
C SER A 190 6.96 -15.18 2.91
N ALA A 191 7.71 -14.23 2.35
CA ALA A 191 7.60 -13.84 0.94
C ALA A 191 7.86 -15.02 -0.03
N THR A 192 8.64 -16.01 0.40
CA THR A 192 8.98 -17.19 -0.41
C THR A 192 8.14 -18.42 -0.09
N GLN A 193 7.17 -18.30 0.82
CA GLN A 193 6.29 -19.41 1.18
C GLN A 193 5.06 -19.51 0.25
N PRO A 194 4.56 -20.73 -0.04
CA PRO A 194 3.31 -20.95 -0.79
C PRO A 194 2.10 -20.21 -0.22
N THR A 195 2.13 -19.90 1.08
CA THR A 195 1.05 -19.26 1.82
C THR A 195 0.97 -17.74 1.62
N LEU A 196 1.96 -17.10 0.98
CA LEU A 196 2.06 -15.64 0.87
C LEU A 196 0.77 -14.99 0.36
N VAL A 197 0.19 -15.47 -0.75
CA VAL A 197 -1.02 -14.87 -1.33
C VAL A 197 -2.17 -14.89 -0.33
N ARG A 198 -2.36 -16.03 0.35
CA ARG A 198 -3.41 -16.19 1.37
C ARG A 198 -3.19 -15.25 2.56
N GLU A 199 -1.94 -15.04 2.98
CA GLU A 199 -1.60 -14.13 4.08
C GLU A 199 -1.84 -12.67 3.71
N ILE A 200 -1.49 -12.27 2.48
CA ILE A 200 -1.79 -10.94 1.94
C ILE A 200 -3.30 -10.73 1.87
N LEU A 201 -4.06 -11.67 1.30
CA LEU A 201 -5.52 -11.56 1.17
C LEU A 201 -6.21 -11.49 2.54
N ARG A 202 -5.75 -12.26 3.54
CA ARG A 202 -6.25 -12.14 4.91
C ARG A 202 -5.97 -10.76 5.48
N THR A 203 -4.76 -10.25 5.29
CA THR A 203 -4.39 -8.90 5.71
C THR A 203 -5.29 -7.85 5.06
N PHE A 204 -5.51 -7.95 3.74
CA PHE A 204 -6.38 -7.03 3.00
C PHE A 204 -7.84 -7.12 3.42
N ALA A 205 -8.36 -8.31 3.74
CA ALA A 205 -9.72 -8.46 4.27
C ALA A 205 -9.91 -7.69 5.60
N VAL A 206 -8.90 -7.64 6.47
CA VAL A 206 -8.95 -6.83 7.70
C VAL A 206 -8.90 -5.33 7.40
N MET A 207 -8.22 -4.90 6.31
CA MET A 207 -8.18 -3.50 5.88
C MET A 207 -9.47 -3.03 5.21
N GLN A 208 -10.25 -3.94 4.63
CA GLN A 208 -11.36 -3.57 3.75
C GLN A 208 -12.37 -2.61 4.39
N PRO A 209 -12.90 -2.85 5.62
CA PRO A 209 -13.87 -1.92 6.19
C PRO A 209 -13.31 -0.49 6.33
N PHE A 210 -12.03 -0.37 6.66
CA PHE A 210 -11.33 0.91 6.72
C PHE A 210 -11.17 1.56 5.35
N ILE A 211 -10.83 0.80 4.31
CA ILE A 211 -10.76 1.30 2.93
C ILE A 211 -12.14 1.75 2.43
N ASN A 212 -13.19 0.99 2.73
CA ASN A 212 -14.56 1.33 2.37
C ASN A 212 -15.01 2.64 3.03
N PHE A 213 -14.72 2.83 4.32
CA PHE A 213 -15.00 4.07 5.03
C PHE A 213 -14.26 5.28 4.40
N LEU A 214 -12.99 5.13 4.04
CA LEU A 214 -12.26 6.21 3.36
C LEU A 214 -12.81 6.51 1.95
N ASN A 215 -13.38 5.51 1.29
CA ASN A 215 -13.93 5.69 -0.06
C ASN A 215 -15.37 6.22 -0.04
N SER A 216 -16.17 5.94 0.99
CA SER A 216 -17.55 6.49 1.11
C SER A 216 -17.54 8.02 1.16
N ALA A 217 -16.57 8.59 1.89
CA ALA A 217 -16.32 10.04 1.95
C ALA A 217 -16.05 10.69 0.58
N GLN A 218 -15.69 9.92 -0.45
CA GLN A 218 -15.33 10.42 -1.77
C GLN A 218 -16.46 10.29 -2.79
N VAL A 219 -17.51 9.54 -2.47
CA VAL A 219 -18.70 9.40 -3.32
C VAL A 219 -19.59 10.65 -3.13
N GLU A 220 -20.16 11.15 -4.23
CA GLU A 220 -21.13 12.27 -4.21
C GLU A 220 -22.52 11.83 -3.75
#